data_AF-A0A172UVJ7-F1
#
_entry.id   AF-A0A172UVJ7-F1
#
_cell.length_a   1.000
_cell.length_b   1.000
_cell.length_c   1.000
_cell.angle_alpha   90.00
_cell.angle_beta   90.00
_cell.angle_gamma   90.00
#
_symmetry.space_group_name_H-M   'P 1'
#
loop_
_entity.id
_entity.type
_entity.pdbx_description
1 polymer ?
#
loop_
_entity_poly.entity_id
_entity_poly.type
_entity_poly.pdbx_seq_one_letter_code
_entity_poly.pdbx_strand_id
1 'polypeptide(L)'
;MDEVDDRGKRYDDTARFSTFELAEKYLIWTWGSVARSVLRAEQLGVRLNSLGMAPGVRVEPTDREYVVELHAATGVAILPLSRATIASHWMTLSIEEVEQMLEAGLG
;
A
#
# COMPACT_ATOMS: atom_id res chain seq x y z
N MET A 1 4.75 -10.67 -4.84
CA MET A 1 5.91 -9.95 -4.30
C MET A 1 6.28 -10.64 -3.03
N ASP A 2 7.55 -11.02 -2.94
CA ASP A 2 8.13 -11.63 -1.76
C ASP A 2 8.87 -10.53 -0.99
N GLU A 3 8.87 -10.60 0.34
CA GLU A 3 9.55 -9.64 1.22
C GLU A 3 10.57 -10.40 2.07
N VAL A 4 11.71 -9.76 2.35
CA VAL A 4 12.68 -10.28 3.33
C VAL A 4 12.82 -9.22 4.42
N ASP A 5 12.56 -9.60 5.66
CA ASP A 5 12.67 -8.68 6.79
C ASP A 5 14.14 -8.41 7.20
N ASP A 6 14.35 -7.43 8.09
CA ASP A 6 15.67 -7.06 8.61
C ASP A 6 16.40 -8.19 9.35
N ARG A 7 15.71 -9.30 9.65
CA ARG A 7 16.27 -10.50 10.29
C ARG A 7 16.59 -11.60 9.27
N GLY A 8 16.46 -11.32 7.98
CA GLY A 8 16.73 -12.26 6.89
C GLY A 8 15.63 -13.30 6.68
N LYS A 9 14.46 -13.13 7.31
CA LYS A 9 13.34 -14.06 7.12
C LYS A 9 12.58 -13.68 5.85
N ARG A 10 12.43 -14.64 4.94
CA ARG A 10 11.65 -14.52 3.72
C ARG A 10 10.15 -14.76 3.99
N TYR A 11 9.33 -13.91 3.38
CA TYR A 11 7.88 -14.00 3.33
C TYR A 11 7.47 -14.03 1.85
N ASP A 12 6.98 -15.18 1.41
CA ASP A 12 6.50 -15.35 0.05
C ASP A 12 5.07 -14.83 -0.08
N ASP A 13 4.73 -14.29 -1.25
CA ASP A 13 3.39 -13.79 -1.56
C ASP A 13 2.84 -12.77 -0.54
N THR A 14 3.71 -11.89 -0.03
CA THR A 14 3.34 -10.80 0.88
C THR A 14 2.35 -9.84 0.22
N ALA A 15 2.46 -9.63 -1.09
CA ALA A 15 1.44 -8.93 -1.86
C ALA A 15 1.39 -9.42 -3.31
N ARG A 16 0.19 -9.50 -3.91
CA ARG A 16 -0.02 -9.83 -5.32
C ARG A 16 -0.87 -8.76 -5.98
N PHE A 17 -0.56 -8.42 -7.23
CA PHE A 17 -1.21 -7.35 -7.96
C PHE A 17 -1.58 -7.80 -9.36
N SER A 18 -2.76 -7.39 -9.84
CA SER A 18 -3.22 -7.75 -11.18
C SER A 18 -2.56 -6.95 -12.30
N THR A 19 -1.92 -5.82 -11.97
CA THR A 19 -1.23 -4.94 -12.93
C THR A 19 0.16 -4.58 -12.43
N PHE A 20 1.06 -4.29 -13.36
CA PHE A 20 2.40 -3.79 -13.05
C PHE A 20 2.35 -2.43 -12.32
N GLU A 21 1.45 -1.54 -12.75
CA GLU A 21 1.26 -0.23 -12.13
C GLU A 21 0.89 -0.31 -10.64
N LEU A 22 0.06 -1.28 -10.24
CA LEU A 22 -0.27 -1.50 -8.84
C LEU A 22 0.94 -2.01 -8.03
N ALA A 23 1.76 -2.86 -8.64
CA ALA A 23 3.02 -3.30 -8.04
C ALA A 23 4.02 -2.15 -7.88
N GLU A 24 4.09 -1.25 -8.86
CA GLU A 24 4.94 -0.05 -8.82
C GLU A 24 4.49 0.91 -7.72
N LYS A 25 3.19 1.23 -7.63
CA LYS A 25 2.63 2.05 -6.54
C LYS A 25 2.90 1.48 -5.16
N TYR A 26 2.81 0.15 -5.01
CA TYR A 26 3.17 -0.51 -3.76
C TYR A 26 4.63 -0.30 -3.37
N LEU A 27 5.57 -0.38 -4.32
CA LEU A 27 6.98 -0.13 -4.07
C LEU A 27 7.26 1.34 -3.76
N ILE A 28 6.68 2.26 -4.53
CA ILE A 28 6.79 3.71 -4.30
C ILE A 28 6.29 4.06 -2.90
N TRP A 29 5.10 3.57 -2.52
CA TRP A 29 4.57 3.78 -1.19
C TRP A 29 5.48 3.21 -0.08
N THR A 30 5.96 1.98 -0.27
CA THR A 30 6.80 1.30 0.72
C THR A 30 8.11 2.06 0.96
N TRP A 31 8.83 2.38 -0.11
CA TRP A 31 10.11 3.09 0.01
C TRP A 31 9.95 4.57 0.36
N GLY A 32 8.91 5.23 -0.15
CA GLY A 32 8.59 6.60 0.22
C GLY A 32 8.26 6.74 1.71
N SER A 33 7.51 5.80 2.29
CA SER A 33 7.22 5.79 3.73
C SER A 33 8.50 5.62 4.58
N VAL A 34 9.44 4.79 4.11
CA VAL A 34 10.77 4.65 4.74
C VAL A 34 11.56 5.95 4.63
N ALA A 35 11.62 6.57 3.46
CA ALA A 35 12.31 7.85 3.25
C ALA A 35 11.75 8.96 4.15
N ARG A 36 10.42 9.07 4.27
CA ARG A 36 9.77 10.00 5.22
C ARG A 36 10.20 9.75 6.67
N SER A 37 10.37 8.49 7.06
CA SER A 37 10.85 8.12 8.40
C SER A 37 12.27 8.61 8.65
N VAL A 38 13.16 8.44 7.67
CA VAL A 38 14.56 8.92 7.73
C VAL A 38 14.61 10.44 7.85
N LEU A 39 13.75 11.14 7.11
CA LEU A 39 13.65 12.60 7.14
C LEU A 39 12.91 13.15 8.37
N ARG A 40 12.42 12.28 9.27
CA ARG A 40 11.57 12.65 10.43
C ARG A 40 10.33 13.45 10.02
N ALA A 41 9.83 13.20 8.82
CA ALA A 41 8.58 13.78 8.33
C ALA A 41 7.37 13.05 8.91
N GLU A 42 6.22 13.71 8.86
CA GLU A 42 4.95 13.14 9.32
C GLU A 42 4.62 11.84 8.58
N GLN A 43 4.27 10.79 9.32
CA GLN A 43 3.87 9.52 8.73
C GLN A 43 2.43 9.55 8.24
N LEU A 44 2.25 9.33 6.95
CA LEU A 44 0.93 9.42 6.30
C LEU A 44 0.00 8.26 6.64
N GLY A 45 0.56 7.11 7.04
CA GLY A 45 -0.22 5.90 7.35
C GLY A 45 -1.26 6.10 8.46
N VAL A 46 -0.96 6.89 9.48
CA VAL A 46 -1.92 7.19 10.58
C VAL A 46 -3.12 7.96 10.04
N ARG A 47 -2.86 8.99 9.23
CA ARG A 47 -3.91 9.79 8.59
C ARG A 47 -4.74 8.95 7.62
N LEU A 48 -4.13 8.13 6.78
CA LEU A 48 -4.88 7.28 5.85
C LEU A 48 -5.73 6.23 6.58
N ASN A 49 -5.23 5.66 7.67
CA ASN A 49 -6.01 4.74 8.49
C ASN A 49 -7.24 5.41 9.13
N SER A 50 -7.13 6.68 9.56
CA SER A 50 -8.26 7.39 10.16
C SER A 50 -9.36 7.74 9.16
N LEU A 51 -9.07 7.76 7.85
CA LEU A 51 -10.06 7.95 6.78
C LEU A 51 -10.88 6.69 6.49
N GLY A 52 -10.45 5.52 6.95
CA GLY A 52 -11.04 4.25 6.57
C GLY A 52 -10.79 3.90 5.10
N MET A 53 -11.54 2.93 4.58
CA MET A 53 -11.40 2.44 3.21
C MET A 53 -11.73 3.52 2.18
N ALA A 54 -10.90 3.62 1.14
CA ALA A 54 -11.11 4.58 0.06
C ALA A 54 -12.42 4.30 -0.71
N PRO A 55 -13.16 5.35 -1.13
CA PRO A 55 -14.35 5.19 -1.95
C PRO A 55 -14.05 4.42 -3.24
N GLY A 56 -14.97 3.56 -3.67
CA GLY A 56 -14.83 2.78 -4.90
C GLY A 56 -13.92 1.56 -4.80
N VAL A 57 -13.37 1.26 -3.62
CA VAL A 57 -12.64 0.01 -3.34
C VAL A 57 -13.53 -0.97 -2.60
N ARG A 58 -13.72 -2.16 -3.18
CA ARG A 58 -14.38 -3.30 -2.50
C ARG A 58 -13.34 -4.19 -1.85
N VAL A 59 -13.68 -4.70 -0.66
CA VAL A 59 -12.84 -5.65 0.08
C VAL A 59 -13.53 -7.00 0.08
N GLU A 60 -12.84 -8.02 -0.40
CA GLU A 60 -13.31 -9.41 -0.39
C GLU A 60 -12.37 -10.26 0.49
N PRO A 61 -12.90 -11.22 1.25
CA PRO A 61 -12.06 -12.15 2.02
C PRO A 61 -11.34 -13.15 1.10
N THR A 62 -10.17 -13.63 1.53
CA THR A 62 -9.49 -14.77 0.92
C THR A 62 -9.66 -16.04 1.76
N ASP A 63 -9.12 -17.16 1.28
CA ASP A 63 -8.99 -18.41 2.04
C ASP A 63 -7.93 -18.34 3.16
N ARG A 64 -7.08 -17.30 3.14
CA ARG A 64 -6.03 -17.07 4.14
C ARG A 64 -6.48 -16.07 5.20
N GLU A 65 -6.29 -16.43 6.47
CA GLU A 65 -6.56 -15.53 7.59
C GLU A 65 -5.70 -14.26 7.49
N TYR A 66 -6.30 -13.11 7.80
CA TYR A 66 -5.65 -11.79 7.74
C TYR A 66 -5.13 -11.36 6.36
N VAL A 67 -5.61 -11.96 5.26
CA VAL A 67 -5.33 -11.54 3.89
C VAL A 67 -6.64 -11.24 3.16
N VAL A 68 -6.67 -10.12 2.42
CA VAL A 68 -7.86 -9.66 1.69
C VAL A 68 -7.54 -9.34 0.24
N GLU A 69 -8.56 -9.39 -0.61
CA GLU A 69 -8.52 -8.85 -1.97
C GLU A 69 -9.19 -7.48 -1.99
N LEU A 70 -8.49 -6.50 -2.57
CA LEU A 70 -9.00 -5.17 -2.84
C LEU A 70 -9.31 -5.05 -4.33
N HIS A 71 -10.54 -4.68 -4.66
CA HIS A 71 -10.98 -4.43 -6.03
C HIS A 71 -11.25 -2.95 -6.25
N ALA A 72 -10.54 -2.36 -7.22
CA ALA A 72 -10.79 -1.01 -7.71
C ALA A 72 -10.91 -1.04 -9.25
N ALA A 73 -11.27 0.10 -9.85
CA ALA A 73 -11.29 0.24 -11.32
C ALA A 73 -9.89 0.01 -11.95
N THR A 74 -8.82 0.26 -11.21
CA THR A 74 -7.42 0.11 -11.63
C THR A 74 -6.89 -1.33 -11.55
N GLY A 75 -7.61 -2.23 -10.88
CA GLY A 75 -7.25 -3.64 -10.76
C GLY A 75 -7.51 -4.24 -9.38
N VAL A 76 -6.82 -5.35 -9.12
CA VAL A 76 -6.94 -6.16 -7.90
C VAL A 76 -5.61 -6.23 -7.16
N ALA A 77 -5.65 -6.07 -5.84
CA ALA A 77 -4.51 -6.21 -4.96
C ALA A 77 -4.84 -7.21 -3.84
N ILE A 78 -3.99 -8.21 -3.62
CA ILE A 78 -4.11 -9.20 -2.55
C ILE A 78 -2.99 -8.95 -1.55
N LEU A 79 -3.33 -8.58 -0.31
CA LEU A 79 -2.35 -8.17 0.70
C LEU A 79 -2.89 -8.34 2.14
N PRO A 80 -2.03 -8.27 3.17
CA PRO A 80 -2.45 -8.36 4.56
C PRO A 80 -3.50 -7.32 4.93
N LEU A 81 -4.49 -7.72 5.73
CA LEU A 81 -5.57 -6.85 6.21
C LEU A 81 -5.04 -5.57 6.89
N SER A 82 -3.90 -5.66 7.57
CA SER A 82 -3.23 -4.52 8.23
C SER A 82 -2.78 -3.42 7.26
N ARG A 83 -2.63 -3.72 5.97
CA ARG A 83 -2.25 -2.78 4.92
C ARG A 83 -3.44 -2.35 4.05
N ALA A 84 -4.61 -2.98 4.21
CA ALA A 84 -5.76 -2.83 3.33
C ALA A 84 -6.24 -1.38 3.19
N THR A 85 -6.41 -0.69 4.32
CA THR A 85 -6.89 0.69 4.35
C THR A 85 -5.96 1.61 3.58
N ILE A 86 -4.67 1.58 3.88
CA ILE A 86 -3.66 2.41 3.18
C ILE A 86 -3.61 2.05 1.70
N ALA A 87 -3.61 0.75 1.37
CA ALA A 87 -3.57 0.27 -0.01
C ALA A 87 -4.75 0.75 -0.85
N SER A 88 -5.93 0.81 -0.25
CA SER A 88 -7.13 1.30 -0.92
C SER A 88 -7.01 2.75 -1.40
N HIS A 89 -6.26 3.60 -0.70
CA HIS A 89 -6.06 4.99 -1.13
C HIS A 89 -5.13 5.07 -2.32
N TRP A 90 -3.88 4.59 -2.21
CA TRP A 90 -2.92 4.73 -3.30
C TRP A 90 -3.27 3.93 -4.55
N MET A 91 -4.03 2.83 -4.45
CA MET A 91 -4.41 2.04 -5.64
C MET A 91 -5.37 2.80 -6.57
N THR A 92 -6.09 3.80 -6.04
CA THR A 92 -7.04 4.63 -6.80
C THR A 92 -6.41 5.89 -7.39
N LEU A 93 -5.21 6.25 -6.93
CA LEU A 93 -4.44 7.40 -7.41
C LEU A 93 -3.57 7.02 -8.60
N SER A 94 -3.18 7.98 -9.43
CA SER A 94 -2.07 7.86 -10.38
C SER A 94 -0.72 7.73 -9.66
N ILE A 95 0.34 7.32 -10.36
CA ILE A 95 1.69 7.23 -9.78
C ILE A 95 2.14 8.61 -9.30
N GLU A 96 1.92 9.64 -10.12
CA GLU A 96 2.31 11.02 -9.84
C GLU A 96 1.59 11.55 -8.59
N GLU A 97 0.32 11.21 -8.38
CA GLU A 97 -0.42 11.58 -7.16
C GLU A 97 0.10 10.85 -5.92
N VAL A 98 0.56 9.60 -6.05
CA VAL A 98 1.20 8.87 -4.95
C VAL A 98 2.53 9.52 -4.57
N GLU A 99 3.35 9.89 -5.56
CA GLU A 99 4.61 10.60 -5.34
C GLU A 99 4.38 11.96 -4.67
N GLN A 100 3.48 12.78 -5.22
CA GLN A 100 3.13 14.08 -4.62
C GLN A 100 2.63 13.94 -3.19
N MET A 101 1.81 12.93 -2.90
CA MET A 101 1.36 12.64 -1.54
C MET A 101 2.54 12.31 -0.62
N LEU A 102 3.53 11.53 -1.09
CA LEU A 102 4.72 11.17 -0.33
C LEU A 102 5.71 12.33 -0.16
N GLU A 103 5.73 13.28 -1.08
CA GLU A 103 6.56 14.49 -1.03
C GLU A 103 5.93 15.62 -0.20
N ALA A 104 4.62 15.53 0.07
CA ALA A 104 3.90 16.55 0.82
C ALA A 104 4.56 16.83 2.19
N GLY A 105 4.98 18.08 2.38
CA GLY A 105 5.63 18.53 3.61
C GLY A 105 7.11 18.17 3.76
N LEU A 106 7.78 17.70 2.70
CA LEU A 106 9.23 17.41 2.71
C LEU A 106 10.14 18.63 2.42
N GLY A 107 9.58 19.75 1.94
CA GLY A 107 10.31 21.00 1.70
C GLY A 107 10.96 21.08 0.33
#